data_AF-A0A3C0Y7K0-F1
#
_entry.id   AF-A0A3C0Y7K0-F1
#
_cell.length_a   1.000
_cell.length_b   1.000
_cell.length_c   1.000
_cell.angle_alpha   90.00
_cell.angle_beta   90.00
_cell.angle_gamma   90.00
#
_symmetry.space_group_name_H-M   'P 1'
#
loop_
_entity.id
_entity.type
_entity.pdbx_description
1 polymer ?
#
loop_
_entity_poly.entity_id
_entity_poly.type
_entity_poly.pdbx_seq_one_letter_code
_entity_poly.pdbx_strand_id
1 'polypeptide(L)'
;MISNIKDKDDNPLGYPDRLDPHLSHQQADQVLINNQDQGLEKFIDALQMKTPVSKLAALTLMEALVKDTTTSYAEDIANTMRSLNWNDLLGSGENLMDVARRAVDFFNTHPGLEIYNSFVKTLSKTNDTMY
;
A
#
# COMPACT_ATOMS: atom_id res chain seq x y z
N MET A 1 -50.08 -20.80 29.27
CA MET A 1 -49.35 -19.99 28.26
C MET A 1 -48.08 -19.45 28.91
N ILE A 2 -47.00 -19.42 28.13
CA ILE A 2 -45.67 -18.82 28.38
C ILE A 2 -44.70 -19.63 29.25
N SER A 3 -43.64 -20.16 28.64
CA SER A 3 -42.26 -19.66 28.87
C SER A 3 -41.26 -20.22 27.86
N ASN A 4 -40.64 -19.29 27.12
CA ASN A 4 -39.41 -19.41 26.35
C ASN A 4 -38.24 -19.83 27.25
N ILE A 5 -37.40 -20.77 26.79
CA ILE A 5 -35.97 -20.87 27.13
C ILE A 5 -35.28 -21.38 25.85
N LYS A 6 -34.78 -20.51 24.97
CA LYS A 6 -33.43 -19.91 24.97
C LYS A 6 -32.39 -20.94 24.53
N ASP A 7 -32.25 -21.10 23.21
CA ASP A 7 -31.11 -21.76 22.58
C ASP A 7 -29.83 -21.01 22.97
N LYS A 8 -28.94 -21.74 23.63
CA LYS A 8 -27.56 -21.34 23.90
C LYS A 8 -26.72 -21.77 22.71
N ASP A 9 -26.39 -20.84 21.83
CA ASP A 9 -25.18 -20.93 21.01
C ASP A 9 -23.98 -20.55 21.90
N ASP A 10 -23.49 -21.53 22.66
CA ASP A 10 -22.20 -21.44 23.34
C ASP A 10 -21.10 -21.74 22.29
N ASN A 11 -20.57 -20.69 21.65
CA ASN A 11 -19.33 -20.75 20.85
C ASN A 11 -18.13 -20.89 21.82
N PRO A 12 -17.51 -22.08 21.96
CA PRO A 12 -16.65 -22.38 23.10
C PRO A 12 -15.19 -21.90 22.93
N LEU A 13 -14.87 -21.21 21.84
CA LEU A 13 -13.48 -20.88 21.47
C LEU A 13 -13.16 -19.39 21.35
N GLY A 14 -14.12 -18.48 21.59
CA GLY A 14 -13.84 -17.05 21.68
C GLY A 14 -13.23 -16.41 20.42
N TYR A 15 -13.31 -17.09 19.26
CA TYR A 15 -12.89 -16.49 18.00
C TYR A 15 -13.88 -15.37 17.65
N PRO A 16 -13.41 -14.14 17.37
CA PRO A 16 -14.29 -13.12 16.85
C PRO A 16 -14.88 -13.60 15.52
N ASP A 17 -16.22 -13.68 15.46
CA ASP A 17 -17.04 -14.01 14.28
C ASP A 17 -16.88 -13.01 13.11
N ARG A 18 -15.93 -12.08 13.23
CA ARG A 18 -15.56 -11.17 12.15
C ARG A 18 -14.32 -11.72 11.49
N LEU A 19 -14.53 -12.64 10.55
CA LEU A 19 -13.64 -12.74 9.39
C LEU A 19 -13.54 -11.32 8.82
N ASP A 20 -12.38 -10.67 8.95
CA ASP A 20 -12.11 -9.42 8.24
C ASP A 20 -12.51 -9.64 6.77
N PRO A 21 -13.38 -8.79 6.18
CA PRO A 21 -13.84 -9.01 4.83
C PRO A 21 -12.64 -9.00 3.88
N HIS A 22 -12.43 -10.11 3.18
CA HIS A 22 -11.44 -10.20 2.12
C HIS A 22 -11.82 -9.19 1.02
N LEU A 23 -10.86 -8.34 0.64
CA LEU A 23 -11.03 -7.34 -0.41
C LEU A 23 -10.63 -7.93 -1.76
N SER A 24 -11.34 -7.57 -2.83
CA SER A 24 -10.79 -7.73 -4.17
C SER A 24 -9.65 -6.73 -4.40
N HIS A 25 -8.76 -6.97 -5.37
CA HIS A 25 -7.67 -6.03 -5.72
C HIS A 25 -8.21 -4.62 -6.00
N GLN A 26 -9.26 -4.51 -6.83
CA GLN A 26 -9.89 -3.23 -7.14
C GLN A 26 -10.48 -2.54 -5.90
N GLN A 27 -11.02 -3.30 -4.94
CA GLN A 27 -11.52 -2.74 -3.68
C GLN A 27 -10.38 -2.27 -2.77
N ALA A 28 -9.26 -3.00 -2.74
CA ALA A 28 -8.08 -2.59 -1.99
C ALA A 28 -7.46 -1.31 -2.56
N ASP A 29 -7.34 -1.19 -3.88
CA ASP A 29 -6.86 0.03 -4.54
C ASP A 29 -7.76 1.23 -4.20
N GLN A 30 -9.07 1.02 -4.24
CA GLN A 30 -10.03 2.08 -3.93
C GLN A 30 -10.00 2.46 -2.45
N VAL A 31 -9.80 1.50 -1.55
CA VAL A 31 -9.57 1.75 -0.11
C VAL A 31 -8.28 2.53 0.12
N LEU A 32 -7.19 2.18 -0.57
CA LEU A 32 -5.91 2.86 -0.45
C LEU A 32 -5.97 4.29 -0.98
N ILE A 33 -6.54 4.49 -2.16
CA ILE A 33 -6.72 5.84 -2.73
C ILE A 33 -7.60 6.70 -1.81
N ASN A 34 -8.74 6.18 -1.34
CA ASN A 34 -9.69 7.00 -0.58
C ASN A 34 -9.26 7.24 0.87
N ASN A 35 -8.62 6.26 1.53
CA ASN A 35 -8.32 6.35 2.96
C ASN A 35 -6.87 6.76 3.25
N GLN A 36 -5.96 6.60 2.28
CA GLN A 36 -4.55 6.99 2.41
C GLN A 36 -4.18 8.14 1.49
N ASP A 37 -5.16 8.91 1.03
CA ASP A 37 -4.97 10.01 0.08
C ASP A 37 -3.88 10.99 0.54
N GLN A 38 -3.94 11.41 1.81
CA GLN A 38 -2.94 12.31 2.39
C GLN A 38 -1.54 11.67 2.52
N GLY A 39 -1.47 10.37 2.82
CA GLY A 39 -0.19 9.66 2.86
C GLY A 39 0.43 9.56 1.47
N LEU A 40 -0.40 9.22 0.48
CA LEU A 40 0.01 9.04 -0.90
C LEU A 40 0.45 10.37 -1.53
N GLU A 41 -0.23 11.47 -1.21
CA GLU A 41 0.20 12.82 -1.59
C GLU A 41 1.55 13.18 -0.97
N LYS A 42 1.75 12.93 0.33
CA LYS A 42 3.05 13.17 0.98
C LYS A 42 4.17 12.35 0.35
N PHE A 43 3.89 11.11 -0.06
CA PHE A 43 4.85 10.28 -0.78
C PHE A 43 5.20 10.90 -2.13
N ILE A 44 4.20 11.28 -2.94
CA ILE A 44 4.39 11.93 -4.25
C ILE A 44 5.22 13.21 -4.10
N ASP A 45 4.89 14.05 -3.11
CA ASP A 45 5.63 15.29 -2.82
C ASP A 45 7.09 15.01 -2.43
N ALA A 46 7.32 13.95 -1.65
CA ALA A 46 8.66 13.56 -1.21
C ALA A 46 9.56 13.10 -2.37
N LEU A 47 9.00 12.58 -3.46
CA LEU A 47 9.76 12.24 -4.66
C LEU A 47 10.41 13.47 -5.31
N GLN A 48 9.84 14.67 -5.06
CA GLN A 48 10.34 15.95 -5.57
C GLN A 48 10.59 15.93 -7.09
N MET A 49 9.73 15.22 -7.82
CA MET A 49 9.80 15.17 -9.28
C MET A 49 9.36 16.51 -9.86
N LYS A 50 9.98 16.95 -10.97
CA LYS A 50 9.60 18.19 -11.65
C LYS A 50 8.13 18.22 -12.04
N THR A 51 7.65 17.08 -12.52
CA THR A 51 6.22 16.83 -12.74
C THR A 51 5.79 15.75 -11.75
N PRO A 52 4.89 16.07 -10.79
CA PRO A 52 4.37 15.07 -9.87
C PRO A 52 3.71 13.92 -10.63
N VAL A 53 3.98 12.68 -10.20
CA VAL A 53 3.31 11.50 -10.74
C VAL A 53 1.85 11.47 -10.32
N SER A 54 1.03 10.72 -11.07
CA SER A 54 -0.36 10.51 -10.68
C SER A 54 -0.45 9.64 -9.42
N LYS A 55 -1.54 9.80 -8.65
CA LYS A 55 -1.85 8.93 -7.50
C LYS A 55 -1.87 7.45 -7.89
N LEU A 56 -2.38 7.12 -9.08
CA LEU A 56 -2.38 5.75 -9.58
C LEU A 56 -0.96 5.20 -9.80
N ALA A 57 -0.06 5.98 -10.43
CA ALA A 57 1.32 5.55 -10.61
C ALA A 57 2.02 5.31 -9.26
N ALA A 58 1.85 6.24 -8.32
CA ALA A 58 2.39 6.10 -6.97
C ALA A 58 1.82 4.88 -6.22
N LEU A 59 0.53 4.60 -6.37
CA LEU A 59 -0.13 3.41 -5.82
C LEU A 59 0.49 2.13 -6.38
N THR A 60 0.65 2.03 -7.70
CA THR A 60 1.24 0.86 -8.36
C THR A 60 2.69 0.62 -7.91
N LEU A 61 3.47 1.69 -7.74
CA LEU A 61 4.81 1.56 -7.17
C LEU A 61 4.76 1.03 -5.75
N MET A 62 3.97 1.65 -4.86
CA MET A 62 3.84 1.22 -3.46
C MET A 62 3.40 -0.25 -3.34
N GLU A 63 2.46 -0.68 -4.17
CA GLU A 63 2.01 -2.07 -4.23
C GLU A 63 3.15 -3.02 -4.62
N ALA A 64 3.91 -2.67 -5.67
CA ALA A 64 5.07 -3.46 -6.09
C ALA A 64 6.15 -3.54 -4.99
N LEU A 65 6.46 -2.42 -4.33
CA LEU A 65 7.45 -2.38 -3.25
C LEU A 65 7.02 -3.20 -2.03
N VAL A 66 5.72 -3.25 -1.71
CA VAL A 66 5.19 -4.09 -0.63
C VAL A 66 5.25 -5.57 -1.01
N LYS A 67 4.87 -5.93 -2.25
CA LYS A 67 4.93 -7.31 -2.76
C LYS A 67 6.37 -7.84 -2.78
N ASP A 68 7.31 -7.02 -3.23
CA ASP A 68 8.72 -7.38 -3.32
C ASP A 68 9.48 -7.20 -1.98
N THR A 69 8.83 -6.61 -0.96
CA THR A 69 9.45 -6.21 0.32
C THR A 69 10.66 -5.28 0.19
N THR A 70 10.66 -4.44 -0.86
CA THR A 70 11.78 -3.58 -1.27
C THR A 70 11.52 -2.11 -0.93
N THR A 71 11.92 -1.64 0.25
CA THR A 71 11.85 -0.20 0.59
C THR A 71 13.14 0.40 1.12
N SER A 72 14.15 -0.43 1.41
CA SER A 72 15.38 0.00 2.09
C SER A 72 16.52 0.37 1.13
N TYR A 73 16.44 -0.04 -0.13
CA TYR A 73 17.53 0.15 -1.11
C TYR A 73 17.05 0.91 -2.33
N ALA A 74 17.72 2.03 -2.62
CA ALA A 74 17.37 2.90 -3.74
C ALA A 74 17.56 2.21 -5.10
N GLU A 75 18.51 1.28 -5.21
CA GLU A 75 18.72 0.51 -6.43
C GLU A 75 17.53 -0.40 -6.75
N ASP A 76 17.00 -1.11 -5.75
CA ASP A 76 15.83 -1.96 -5.91
C ASP A 76 14.59 -1.14 -6.27
N ILE A 77 14.35 -0.03 -5.56
CA ILE A 77 13.26 0.89 -5.88
C ILE A 77 13.41 1.46 -7.31
N ALA A 78 14.61 1.85 -7.72
CA ALA A 78 14.84 2.36 -9.08
C ALA A 78 14.61 1.28 -10.14
N ASN A 79 14.92 0.02 -9.84
CA ASN A 79 14.63 -1.12 -10.71
C ASN A 79 13.13 -1.37 -10.83
N THR A 80 12.38 -1.29 -9.74
CA THR A 80 10.90 -1.37 -9.76
C THR A 80 10.28 -0.18 -10.50
N MET A 81 10.76 1.04 -10.29
CA MET A 81 10.33 2.20 -11.08
C MET A 81 10.58 1.99 -12.58
N ARG A 82 11.73 1.38 -12.94
CA ARG A 82 12.06 1.06 -14.33
C ARG A 82 11.15 0.01 -14.92
N SER A 83 10.81 -1.05 -14.17
CA SER A 83 9.87 -2.09 -14.64
C SER A 83 8.45 -1.54 -14.81
N LEU A 84 8.10 -0.50 -14.05
CA LEU A 84 6.85 0.25 -14.17
C LEU A 84 6.89 1.38 -15.23
N ASN A 85 7.96 1.47 -16.03
CA ASN A 85 8.14 2.48 -17.09
C ASN A 85 8.19 3.95 -16.62
N TRP A 86 8.66 4.20 -15.39
CA TRP A 86 8.75 5.57 -14.87
C TRP A 86 9.79 6.46 -15.57
N ASN A 87 10.64 5.91 -16.43
CA ASN A 87 11.58 6.71 -17.23
C ASN A 87 10.86 7.77 -18.08
N ASP A 88 9.65 7.46 -18.55
CA ASP A 88 8.84 8.38 -19.38
C ASP A 88 8.17 9.49 -18.55
N LEU A 89 8.17 9.36 -17.22
CA LEU A 89 7.60 10.31 -16.28
C LEU A 89 8.63 11.34 -15.78
N LEU A 90 9.92 11.13 -16.08
CA LEU A 90 11.00 12.00 -15.64
C LEU A 90 11.07 13.28 -16.47
N GLY A 91 11.27 14.41 -15.79
CA GLY A 91 11.66 15.66 -16.43
C GLY A 91 13.13 15.65 -16.86
N SER A 92 13.49 16.58 -17.74
CA SER A 92 14.87 16.74 -18.23
C SER A 92 15.86 16.87 -17.08
N GLY A 93 16.90 16.03 -17.05
CA GLY A 93 17.94 16.04 -16.02
C GLY A 93 17.58 15.31 -14.72
N GLU A 94 16.38 14.74 -14.62
CA GLU A 94 16.02 13.81 -13.54
C GLU A 94 16.46 12.39 -13.90
N ASN A 95 16.70 11.55 -12.88
CA ASN A 95 16.98 10.14 -13.06
C ASN A 95 16.30 9.32 -11.97
N LEU A 96 16.01 8.05 -12.26
CA LEU A 96 15.30 7.17 -11.34
C LEU A 96 16.06 6.92 -10.03
N MET A 97 17.40 6.93 -10.04
CA MET A 97 18.18 6.66 -8.83
C MET A 97 18.01 7.78 -7.80
N ASP A 98 17.98 9.04 -8.22
CA ASP A 98 17.76 10.16 -7.31
C ASP A 98 16.32 10.19 -6.78
N VAL A 99 15.34 9.88 -7.62
CA VAL A 99 13.94 9.73 -7.20
C VAL A 99 13.78 8.57 -6.21
N ALA A 100 14.45 7.44 -6.46
CA ALA A 100 14.42 6.28 -5.59
C ALA A 100 15.11 6.53 -4.24
N ARG A 101 16.21 7.29 -4.21
CA ARG A 101 16.84 7.73 -2.94
C ARG A 101 15.86 8.53 -2.09
N ARG A 102 15.14 9.47 -2.69
CA ARG A 102 14.12 10.26 -1.99
C ARG A 102 12.97 9.39 -1.49
N ALA A 103 12.59 8.35 -2.24
CA ALA A 103 11.62 7.36 -1.78
C ALA A 103 12.12 6.58 -0.55
N VAL A 104 13.38 6.11 -0.55
CA VAL A 104 14.00 5.49 0.64
C VAL A 104 14.00 6.45 1.83
N ASP A 105 14.44 7.70 1.61
CA ASP A 105 14.46 8.72 2.65
C ASP A 105 13.06 8.94 3.24
N PHE A 106 12.03 8.99 2.39
CA PHE A 106 10.64 9.07 2.83
C PHE A 106 10.22 7.86 3.67
N PHE A 107 10.52 6.63 3.25
CA PHE A 107 10.18 5.43 4.03
C PHE A 107 10.89 5.36 5.39
N ASN A 108 12.01 6.06 5.56
CA ASN A 108 12.69 6.20 6.84
C ASN A 108 12.04 7.24 7.78
N THR A 109 11.03 7.98 7.31
CA THR A 109 10.27 8.94 8.12
C THR A 109 9.03 8.29 8.76
N HIS A 110 8.49 8.91 9.81
CA HIS A 110 7.25 8.45 10.44
C HIS A 110 6.07 8.37 9.44
N PRO A 111 5.79 9.40 8.60
CA PRO A 111 4.74 9.30 7.58
C PRO A 111 4.97 8.18 6.56
N GLY A 112 6.23 7.91 6.20
CA GLY A 112 6.58 6.82 5.28
C GLY A 112 6.31 5.43 5.87
N LEU A 113 6.65 5.22 7.15
CA LEU A 113 6.33 3.98 7.85
C LEU A 113 4.82 3.79 8.03
N GLU A 114 4.08 4.87 8.32
CA GLU A 114 2.61 4.81 8.47
C GLU A 114 1.93 4.37 7.19
N ILE A 115 2.25 5.00 6.05
CA ILE A 115 1.65 4.64 4.77
C ILE A 115 2.07 3.22 4.34
N TYR A 116 3.36 2.86 4.47
CA TYR A 116 3.82 1.51 4.13
C TYR A 116 3.07 0.44 4.93
N ASN A 117 2.95 0.62 6.26
CA ASN A 117 2.19 -0.28 7.11
C ASN A 117 0.71 -0.34 6.74
N SER A 118 0.11 0.77 6.30
CA SER A 118 -1.28 0.77 5.82
C SER A 118 -1.42 -0.04 4.54
N PHE A 119 -0.49 0.08 3.59
CA PHE A 119 -0.48 -0.71 2.37
C PHE A 119 -0.32 -2.19 2.67
N VAL A 120 0.67 -2.58 3.48
CA VAL A 120 0.86 -3.96 3.92
C VAL A 120 -0.42 -4.53 4.54
N LYS A 121 -1.06 -3.79 5.45
CA LYS A 121 -2.32 -4.23 6.09
C LYS A 121 -3.48 -4.37 5.10
N THR A 122 -3.57 -3.48 4.11
CA THR A 122 -4.69 -3.47 3.16
C THR A 122 -4.51 -4.58 2.13
N LEU A 123 -3.29 -4.75 1.61
CA LEU A 123 -2.95 -5.83 0.69
C LEU A 123 -2.97 -7.20 1.37
N SER A 124 -2.66 -7.30 2.67
CA SER A 124 -2.84 -8.58 3.41
C SER A 124 -4.31 -9.00 3.52
N LYS A 125 -5.25 -8.09 3.28
CA LYS A 125 -6.70 -8.40 3.23
C LYS A 125 -7.16 -8.77 1.82
N THR A 126 -6.32 -8.65 0.80
CA THR A 126 -6.68 -9.14 -0.54
C THR A 126 -6.47 -10.64 -0.62
N ASN A 127 -7.41 -11.32 -1.29
CA ASN A 127 -7.46 -12.78 -1.38
C ASN A 127 -6.51 -13.35 -2.44
N ASP A 128 -5.33 -12.74 -2.62
CA ASP A 128 -4.29 -13.39 -3.41
C ASP A 128 -3.71 -14.53 -2.57
N THR A 129 -4.22 -15.73 -2.82
CA THR A 129 -3.41 -16.94 -2.74
C THR A 129 -2.06 -16.62 -3.38
N MET A 130 -1.02 -16.48 -2.56
CA MET A 130 0.37 -16.57 -3.00
C MET A 130 0.48 -17.89 -3.77
N TYR A 131 0.52 -17.80 -5.10
CA TYR A 131 0.78 -18.93 -6.00
C TYR A 131 2.28 -19.12 -6.14
#